data_AF-A0AAE3JI65-F1
#
_entry.id   AF-A0AAE3JI65-F1
#
_cell.length_a   1.000
_cell.length_b   1.000
_cell.length_c   1.000
_cell.angle_alpha   90.00
_cell.angle_beta   90.00
_cell.angle_gamma   90.00
#
_symmetry.space_group_name_H-M   'P 1'
#
loop_
_entity.id
_entity.type
_entity.pdbx_description
1 polymer ?
#
loop_
_entity_poly.entity_id
_entity_poly.type
_entity_poly.pdbx_seq_one_letter_code
_entity_poly.pdbx_strand_id
1 'polypeptide(L)'
;MVDIDYVMELMDWNNSIENQKKGVELARNIKCLNAFLQPGAPYGKSVWENCAKVLTERTNKELVSFTAATTITGIPSSLSATLHSF
;
A
#
# COMPACT_ATOMS: atom_id res chain seq x y z
N MET A 1 -14.74 10.31 10.63
CA MET A 1 -14.31 9.21 9.75
C MET A 1 -13.79 9.86 8.48
N VAL A 2 -12.54 9.61 8.09
CA VAL A 2 -12.00 10.12 6.83
C VAL A 2 -12.48 9.21 5.71
N ASP A 3 -13.05 9.80 4.66
CA ASP A 3 -13.49 9.07 3.47
C ASP A 3 -12.26 8.62 2.68
N ILE A 4 -12.08 7.30 2.56
CA ILE A 4 -10.92 6.73 1.88
C ILE A 4 -11.00 6.93 0.37
N ASP A 5 -12.21 6.99 -0.19
CA ASP A 5 -12.38 7.15 -1.62
C ASP A 5 -11.97 8.56 -2.04
N TYR A 6 -12.37 9.56 -1.25
CA TYR A 6 -11.91 10.95 -1.43
C TYR A 6 -10.39 11.08 -1.28
N VAL A 7 -9.79 10.39 -0.30
CA VAL A 7 -8.33 10.40 -0.11
C VAL A 7 -7.61 9.80 -1.31
N MET A 8 -8.11 8.69 -1.85
CA MET A 8 -7.54 8.04 -3.03
C MET A 8 -7.66 8.90 -4.28
N GLU A 9 -8.80 9.59 -4.48
CA GLU A 9 -8.96 10.55 -5.57
C GLU A 9 -7.92 11.67 -5.48
N LEU A 10 -7.74 12.28 -4.31
CA LEU A 10 -6.75 13.33 -4.11
C LEU A 10 -5.31 12.88 -4.41
N MET A 11 -4.99 11.62 -4.13
CA MET A 11 -3.65 11.04 -4.32
C MET A 11 -3.35 10.62 -5.76
N ASP A 12 -4.29 10.74 -6.69
CA ASP A 12 -4.04 10.46 -8.11
C ASP A 12 -2.96 11.39 -8.68
N TRP A 13 -1.95 10.84 -9.35
CA TRP A 13 -0.85 11.60 -9.94
C TRP A 13 -1.28 12.65 -11.00
N ASN A 14 -2.51 12.58 -11.51
CA ASN A 14 -3.09 13.53 -12.45
C ASN A 14 -3.64 14.76 -11.72
N ASN A 15 -3.79 14.70 -10.40
CA ASN A 15 -4.18 15.85 -9.59
C ASN A 15 -3.00 16.78 -9.31
N SER A 16 -3.31 18.00 -8.85
CA SER A 16 -2.30 18.97 -8.45
C SER A 16 -1.43 18.43 -7.30
N ILE A 17 -0.18 18.89 -7.23
CA ILE A 17 0.73 18.56 -6.12
C ILE A 17 0.12 18.94 -4.76
N GLU A 18 -0.67 20.02 -4.70
CA GLU A 18 -1.38 20.44 -3.49
C GLU A 18 -2.44 19.43 -3.07
N ASN A 19 -3.26 18.95 -4.01
CA ASN A 19 -4.25 17.91 -3.76
C ASN A 19 -3.59 16.60 -3.32
N GLN A 20 -2.50 16.19 -3.99
CA GLN A 20 -1.76 14.98 -3.62
C GLN A 20 -1.20 15.07 -2.19
N LYS A 21 -0.60 16.22 -1.81
CA LYS A 21 -0.12 16.47 -0.45
C LYS A 21 -1.24 16.39 0.58
N LYS A 22 -2.39 17.02 0.30
CA LYS A 22 -3.58 16.94 1.14
C LYS A 22 -4.07 15.50 1.31
N GLY A 23 -4.09 14.72 0.23
CA GLY A 23 -4.45 13.30 0.26
C GLY A 23 -3.54 12.49 1.18
N VAL A 24 -2.22 12.64 1.04
CA VAL A 24 -1.23 11.98 1.91
C VAL A 24 -1.41 12.38 3.38
N GLU A 25 -1.65 13.66 3.66
CA GLU A 25 -1.88 14.13 5.03
C GLU A 25 -3.15 13.53 5.65
N LEU A 26 -4.25 13.50 4.91
CA LEU A 26 -5.50 12.89 5.36
C LEU A 26 -5.36 11.38 5.61
N ALA A 27 -4.60 10.69 4.76
CA ALA A 27 -4.32 9.27 4.87
C ALA A 27 -3.62 8.91 6.20
N ARG A 28 -2.89 9.84 6.83
CA ARG A 28 -2.27 9.62 8.15
C ARG A 28 -3.28 9.26 9.24
N ASN A 29 -4.53 9.68 9.10
CA ASN A 29 -5.59 9.40 10.07
C ASN A 29 -6.34 8.08 9.79
N ILE A 30 -6.02 7.39 8.69
CA ILE A 30 -6.62 6.10 8.33
C ILE A 30 -5.80 4.97 8.97
N LYS A 31 -6.48 4.16 9.80
CA LYS A 31 -5.88 3.01 10.50
C LYS A 31 -5.75 1.78 9.60
N CYS A 32 -6.69 1.58 8.67
CA CYS A 32 -6.68 0.43 7.78
C CYS A 32 -5.75 0.70 6.59
N LEU A 33 -4.66 -0.07 6.47
CA LEU A 33 -3.66 0.12 5.43
C LEU A 33 -3.92 -0.68 4.15
N ASN A 34 -4.90 -1.59 4.16
CA ASN A 34 -5.17 -2.53 3.07
C ASN A 34 -5.36 -1.83 1.72
N ALA A 35 -6.06 -0.69 1.73
CA ALA A 35 -6.31 0.08 0.51
C ALA A 35 -5.02 0.66 -0.09
N PHE A 36 -4.01 0.96 0.72
CA PHE A 36 -2.73 1.51 0.28
C PHE A 36 -1.72 0.43 -0.14
N LEU A 37 -1.85 -0.80 0.35
CA LEU A 37 -0.96 -1.91 -0.01
C LEU A 37 -1.17 -2.39 -1.45
N GLN A 38 -2.43 -2.45 -1.88
CA GLN A 38 -2.78 -2.88 -3.23
C GLN A 38 -3.98 -2.07 -3.75
N PRO A 39 -3.78 -0.80 -4.14
CA PRO A 39 -4.83 -0.01 -4.75
C PRO A 39 -5.22 -0.62 -6.11
N GLY A 40 -6.36 -1.32 -6.10
CA GLY A 40 -7.01 -1.92 -7.26
C GLY A 40 -7.96 -0.94 -7.96
N ALA A 41 -8.94 -1.47 -8.70
CA ALA A 41 -10.01 -0.65 -9.26
C ALA A 41 -10.80 0.03 -8.12
N PRO A 42 -11.18 1.32 -8.25
CA PRO A 42 -11.11 2.14 -9.47
C PRO A 42 -9.80 2.91 -9.70
N TYR A 43 -8.90 3.00 -8.73
CA TYR A 43 -7.75 3.92 -8.77
C TYR A 43 -6.56 3.38 -9.58
N GLY A 44 -6.19 2.12 -9.36
CA GLY A 44 -5.08 1.48 -10.06
C GLY A 44 -3.74 2.20 -9.84
N LYS A 45 -2.90 2.24 -10.89
CA LYS A 45 -1.49 2.66 -10.79
C LYS A 45 -1.26 4.13 -10.43
N SER A 46 -2.23 5.01 -10.69
CA SER A 46 -2.05 6.47 -10.55
C SER A 46 -1.83 6.91 -9.10
N VAL A 47 -2.25 6.09 -8.13
CA VAL A 47 -2.10 6.39 -6.70
C VAL A 47 -0.92 5.66 -6.03
N TRP A 48 -0.22 4.78 -6.76
CA TRP A 48 0.77 3.87 -6.17
C TRP A 48 1.90 4.60 -5.43
N GLU A 49 2.45 5.65 -6.03
CA GLU A 49 3.55 6.40 -5.42
C GLU A 49 3.12 7.09 -4.12
N ASN A 50 1.94 7.70 -4.11
CA ASN A 50 1.42 8.37 -2.92
C ASN A 50 0.98 7.37 -1.84
N CYS A 51 0.45 6.20 -2.22
CA CYS A 51 0.22 5.09 -1.29
C CYS A 51 1.52 4.60 -0.64
N ALA A 52 2.60 4.47 -1.42
CA ALA A 52 3.91 4.11 -0.88
C ALA A 52 4.42 5.14 0.15
N LYS A 53 4.24 6.44 -0.11
CA LYS A 53 4.59 7.50 0.87
C LYS A 53 3.84 7.32 2.18
N VAL A 54 2.52 7.11 2.12
CA VAL A 54 1.68 6.85 3.32
C VAL A 54 2.19 5.64 4.10
N LEU A 55 2.55 4.55 3.42
CA LEU A 55 3.05 3.33 4.05
C LEU A 55 4.43 3.54 4.69
N THR A 56 5.34 4.29 4.06
CA THR A 56 6.68 4.56 4.62
C THR A 56 6.66 5.44 5.87
N GLU A 57 5.60 6.22 6.07
CA GLU A 57 5.40 7.00 7.29
C GLU A 57 4.88 6.16 8.47
N ARG A 58 4.50 4.90 8.24
CA ARG A 58 4.06 3.98 9.30
C ARG A 58 5.23 3.28 9.95
N THR A 59 5.12 3.04 11.25
CA THR A 59 6.16 2.32 11.99
C THR A 59 6.14 0.84 11.62
N ASN A 60 7.30 0.17 11.65
CA ASN A 60 7.42 -1.25 11.29
C ASN A 60 6.44 -2.14 12.08
N LYS A 61 6.11 -1.79 13.33
CA LYS A 61 5.13 -2.54 14.17
C LYS A 61 3.72 -2.57 13.57
N GLU A 62 3.30 -1.51 12.87
CA GLU A 62 2.00 -1.43 12.20
C GLU A 62 1.98 -2.24 10.90
N LEU A 63 3.14 -2.41 10.27
CA LEU A 63 3.32 -3.19 9.04
C LEU A 63 3.53 -4.69 9.31
N VAL A 64 4.15 -5.06 10.44
CA VAL A 64 4.42 -6.45 10.83
C VAL A 64 3.15 -7.25 11.15
N SER A 65 2.06 -6.58 11.53
CA SER A 65 0.74 -7.23 11.67
C SER A 65 0.22 -7.82 10.34
N PHE A 66 0.70 -7.31 9.18
CA PHE A 66 0.35 -7.84 7.87
C PHE A 66 1.30 -8.93 7.37
N THR A 67 2.57 -8.93 7.78
CA THR A 67 3.55 -9.94 7.37
C THR A 67 3.52 -11.22 8.22
N ALA A 68 2.93 -11.16 9.42
CA ALA A 68 2.73 -12.35 10.26
C ALA A 68 1.61 -13.28 9.75
N ALA A 69 0.72 -12.79 8.87
CA ALA A 69 -0.36 -13.60 8.30
C ALA A 69 0.07 -14.48 7.11
N THR A 70 1.26 -14.27 6.55
CA THR A 70 1.77 -15.00 5.38
C THR A 70 2.76 -16.12 5.72
N THR A 71 3.09 -16.34 6.99
CA THR A 71 4.01 -17.43 7.42
C THR A 71 3.32 -18.72 7.88
N ILE A 72 2.04 -18.93 7.55
CA ILE A 72 1.39 -20.23 7.79
C ILE A 72 0.66 -20.68 6.51
N THR A 73 1.42 -21.26 5.57
CA THR A 73 1.21 -22.61 5.04
C THR A 73 2.31 -22.95 4.01
N GLY A 74 3.27 -23.77 4.45
CA GLY A 74 4.02 -24.77 3.67
C GLY A 74 4.45 -24.43 2.24
N ILE A 75 5.70 -24.00 2.08
CA ILE A 75 6.49 -24.38 0.90
C ILE A 75 7.12 -25.74 1.23
N PRO A 76 6.77 -26.84 0.54
CA PRO A 76 7.58 -28.05 0.61
C PRO A 76 8.94 -27.74 -0.02
N SER A 77 9.99 -28.26 0.60
CA SER A 77 11.41 -28.06 0.31
C SER A 77 11.90 -28.52 -1.09
N SER A 78 11.06 -28.51 -2.12
CA SER A 78 11.39 -28.97 -3.48
C SER A 78 11.55 -27.87 -4.53
N LEU A 79 11.39 -26.59 -4.21
CA LEU A 79 11.51 -25.49 -5.19
C LEU A 79 12.66 -24.52 -4.87
N SER A 80 13.74 -25.02 -4.26
CA SER A 80 15.02 -24.29 -4.13
C SER A 80 15.91 -24.39 -5.39
N ALA A 81 15.46 -25.05 -6.46
CA ALA A 81 16.30 -25.41 -7.59
C ALA A 81 15.78 -24.89 -8.94
N THR A 82 15.54 -23.59 -9.08
CA THR A 82 15.62 -22.92 -10.40
C THR A 82 15.94 -21.43 -10.24
N LEU A 83 17.10 -21.12 -9.65
CA LEU A 83 17.77 -19.83 -9.77
C LEU A 83 19.14 -20.05 -10.42
N HIS A 84 19.10 -20.73 -11.56
CA HIS A 84 20.15 -20.65 -12.57
C HIS A 84 19.47 -20.85 -13.92
N SER A 85 19.61 -19.84 -14.79
CA SER A 85 19.02 -19.72 -16.13
C SER A 85 17.55 -19.29 -16.18
N PHE A 86 17.29 -17.99 -16.08
CA PHE A 86 17.06 -17.08 -17.23
C PHE A 86 17.18 -15.63 -16.76
#